data_AF-A0A8C6BGB6-F1
#
_entry.id   AF-A0A8C6BGB6-F1
#
_cell.length_a   1.000
_cell.length_b   1.000
_cell.length_c   1.000
_cell.angle_alpha   90.00
_cell.angle_beta   90.00
_cell.angle_gamma   90.00
#
_symmetry.space_group_name_H-M   'P 1'
#
loop_
_entity.id
_entity.type
_entity.pdbx_description
1 polymer ?
#
loop_
_entity_poly.entity_id
_entity_poly.type
_entity_poly.pdbx_seq_one_letter_code
_entity_poly.pdbx_strand_id
1 'polypeptide(L)'
;MPLRSLHAAAVLLLVVLKEQPSNPTPHNGSKWTYIGPDGEESWSKSYPSCGGLMQSPIDLQDDILQYNASLVPLDFQGYSESANQQFVLTNNGHSVKLKLPKDMHIQGLGARYNASQLHLHWGDENEPHGSEHTVGGKQFAAELHMVYYNSDLYPNASIASDKPEGLAVLAVLIEMGSFNPSYDKIFSHLKDVKYKGQEVSIPGFSIEELLPKRPEEYYRYRGSLTTPPCYPTVLWTVFRNPVEISQQQLTDLETALYCTRVEDPSPREMIHNFRQVQKFDERLVYVSFRHEGPDPTYTGPSLGIALFVALAGVLGICIVLAVSIWLFRRKKSSKKVANKGVIYKPAVKQDAEAHA
;
A
#
# COMPACT_ATOMS: atom_id res chain seq x y z
N MET A 1 75.37 14.66 13.48
CA MET A 1 73.99 15.00 13.07
C MET A 1 73.32 13.73 12.56
N PRO A 2 72.39 13.13 13.32
CA PRO A 2 71.61 11.98 12.88
C PRO A 2 70.32 12.47 12.19
N LEU A 3 69.95 11.86 11.07
CA LEU A 3 68.63 12.07 10.46
C LEU A 3 67.66 11.06 11.06
N ARG A 4 66.66 11.59 11.76
CA ARG A 4 65.55 10.86 12.39
C ARG A 4 64.54 10.32 11.37
N SER A 5 63.71 9.40 11.87
CA SER A 5 62.33 9.08 11.46
C SER A 5 62.16 7.92 10.46
N LEU A 6 61.16 7.05 10.60
CA LEU A 6 60.04 6.95 11.55
C LEU A 6 59.60 5.48 11.53
N HIS A 7 59.43 4.88 12.71
CA HIS A 7 58.68 3.63 12.84
C HIS A 7 57.21 3.93 12.52
N ALA A 8 56.67 3.28 11.49
CA ALA A 8 55.22 3.16 11.31
C ALA A 8 54.86 1.69 11.53
N ALA A 9 54.58 1.33 12.78
CA ALA A 9 53.92 0.08 13.11
C ALA A 9 52.45 0.22 12.69
N ALA A 10 52.04 -0.52 11.66
CA ALA A 10 50.64 -0.65 11.31
C ALA A 10 49.94 -1.52 12.37
N VAL A 11 49.21 -0.88 13.28
CA VAL A 11 48.30 -1.57 14.19
C VAL A 11 47.06 -1.94 13.38
N LEU A 12 46.97 -3.21 12.97
CA LEU A 12 45.78 -3.79 12.38
C LEU A 12 44.72 -3.91 13.49
N LEU A 13 43.77 -2.99 13.52
CA LEU A 13 42.63 -3.05 14.42
C LEU A 13 41.67 -4.14 13.91
N LEU A 14 41.89 -5.39 14.33
CA LEU A 14 40.91 -6.47 14.20
C LEU A 14 39.72 -6.12 15.10
N VAL A 15 38.70 -5.51 14.52
CA VAL A 15 37.37 -5.41 15.15
C VAL A 15 36.81 -6.83 15.20
N VAL A 16 37.03 -7.49 16.34
CA VAL A 16 36.30 -8.71 16.68
C VAL A 16 34.85 -8.27 16.91
N LEU A 17 34.02 -8.36 15.87
CA LEU A 17 32.57 -8.41 16.01
C LEU A 17 32.30 -9.65 16.85
N LYS A 18 32.14 -9.43 18.15
CA LYS A 18 31.68 -10.43 19.09
C LYS A 18 30.25 -10.76 18.66
N GLU A 19 30.08 -11.83 17.89
CA GLU A 19 28.76 -12.42 17.65
C GLU A 19 28.11 -12.60 19.02
N GLN A 20 27.06 -11.81 19.29
CA GLN A 20 26.24 -12.06 20.44
C GLN A 20 25.55 -13.40 20.21
N PRO A 21 25.60 -14.33 21.18
CA PRO A 21 24.82 -15.55 21.09
C PRO A 21 23.36 -15.14 20.90
N SER A 22 22.73 -15.60 19.81
CA SER A 22 21.29 -15.54 19.66
C SER A 22 20.68 -16.32 20.83
N ASN A 23 20.17 -15.59 21.81
CA ASN A 23 19.36 -16.22 22.84
C ASN A 23 18.18 -16.90 22.12
N PRO A 24 17.95 -18.21 22.30
CA PRO A 24 16.75 -18.84 21.77
C PRO A 24 15.54 -18.12 22.36
N THR A 25 14.72 -17.59 21.47
CA THR A 25 13.45 -16.93 21.80
C THR A 25 12.60 -17.90 22.63
N PRO A 26 11.98 -17.46 23.74
CA PRO A 26 11.21 -18.36 24.59
C PRO A 26 10.04 -18.95 23.81
N HIS A 27 10.02 -20.28 23.69
CA HIS A 27 8.85 -21.06 23.30
C HIS A 27 7.82 -21.06 24.45
N ASN A 28 7.13 -19.94 24.68
CA ASN A 28 5.92 -19.93 25.52
C ASN A 28 5.03 -18.70 25.24
N GLY A 29 3.85 -18.94 24.64
CA GLY A 29 2.66 -18.08 24.62
C GLY A 29 2.81 -16.59 24.30
N SER A 30 2.70 -16.22 23.01
CA SER A 30 2.23 -14.91 22.50
C SER A 30 2.43 -13.69 23.43
N LYS A 31 3.66 -13.17 23.50
CA LYS A 31 3.98 -12.00 24.34
C LYS A 31 3.52 -10.66 23.73
N TRP A 32 3.07 -10.65 22.47
CA TRP A 32 2.74 -9.44 21.72
C TRP A 32 1.22 -9.31 21.52
N THR A 33 0.74 -8.09 21.34
CA THR A 33 -0.65 -7.75 21.00
C THR A 33 -0.65 -6.72 19.88
N TYR A 34 -1.82 -6.41 19.30
CA TYR A 34 -1.95 -5.26 18.39
C TYR A 34 -2.11 -3.95 19.16
N ILE A 35 -2.86 -3.98 20.26
CA ILE A 35 -3.19 -2.80 21.08
C ILE A 35 -2.55 -2.92 22.48
N GLY A 36 -2.26 -1.78 23.10
CA GLY A 36 -1.82 -1.67 24.49
C GLY A 36 -0.31 -1.69 24.66
N PRO A 37 0.21 -1.95 25.88
CA PRO A 37 1.63 -1.86 26.19
C PRO A 37 2.54 -2.77 25.35
N ASP A 38 2.02 -3.95 24.99
CA ASP A 38 2.67 -4.94 24.12
C ASP A 38 2.22 -4.85 22.64
N GLY A 39 1.59 -3.72 22.28
CA GLY A 39 1.11 -3.37 20.96
C GLY A 39 2.21 -3.20 19.91
N GLU A 40 1.82 -2.94 18.66
CA GLU A 40 2.75 -2.89 17.52
C GLU A 40 3.90 -1.90 17.66
N GLU A 41 3.66 -0.74 18.29
CA GLU A 41 4.69 0.28 18.57
C GLU A 41 5.80 -0.25 19.49
N SER A 42 5.50 -1.28 20.29
CA SER A 42 6.43 -1.92 21.22
C SER A 42 7.07 -3.18 20.65
N TRP A 43 6.65 -3.70 19.49
CA TRP A 43 7.14 -5.00 18.99
C TRP A 43 8.66 -5.03 18.81
N SER A 44 9.25 -3.94 18.31
CA SER A 44 10.70 -3.83 18.07
C SER A 44 11.56 -4.05 19.32
N LYS A 45 11.00 -3.85 20.53
CA LYS A 45 11.70 -4.10 21.81
C LYS A 45 12.04 -5.57 22.01
N SER A 46 11.16 -6.47 21.60
CA SER A 46 11.35 -7.93 21.72
C SER A 46 11.68 -8.60 20.39
N TYR A 47 11.33 -7.95 19.27
CA TYR A 47 11.48 -8.46 17.92
C TYR A 47 12.15 -7.39 17.06
N PRO A 48 13.49 -7.28 17.10
CA PRO A 48 14.21 -6.15 16.50
C PRO A 48 13.91 -5.92 15.02
N SER A 49 13.63 -6.97 14.24
CA SER A 49 13.27 -6.85 12.83
C SER A 49 11.99 -6.04 12.60
N CYS A 50 11.08 -5.94 13.58
CA CYS A 50 9.88 -5.10 13.47
C CYS A 50 10.17 -3.60 13.37
N GLY A 51 11.36 -3.15 13.81
CA GLY A 51 11.86 -1.79 13.59
C GLY A 51 12.91 -1.71 12.47
N GLY A 52 13.04 -2.77 11.67
CA GLY A 52 14.04 -2.90 10.61
C GLY A 52 13.57 -2.35 9.27
N LEU A 53 14.30 -2.71 8.22
CA LEU A 53 13.99 -2.35 6.83
C LEU A 53 12.94 -3.30 6.22
N MET A 54 12.37 -2.88 5.09
CA MET A 54 11.46 -3.68 4.25
C MET A 54 10.22 -4.20 5.01
N GLN A 55 9.67 -3.38 5.90
CA GLN A 55 8.51 -3.74 6.68
C GLN A 55 7.22 -3.70 5.84
N SER A 56 6.29 -4.58 6.20
CA SER A 56 4.93 -4.68 5.69
C SER A 56 3.93 -4.47 6.84
N PRO A 57 2.66 -4.09 6.55
CA PRO A 57 2.10 -3.79 5.24
C PRO A 57 2.48 -2.40 4.72
N ILE A 58 2.04 -2.03 3.51
CA ILE A 58 2.32 -0.74 2.87
C ILE A 58 1.06 -0.20 2.19
N ASP A 59 1.06 1.10 1.92
CA ASP A 59 0.07 1.71 1.04
C ASP A 59 0.49 1.58 -0.44
N LEU A 60 -0.42 1.11 -1.28
CA LEU A 60 -0.21 0.88 -2.70
C LEU A 60 -0.69 2.13 -3.46
N GLN A 61 0.20 3.12 -3.57
CA GLN A 61 -0.07 4.43 -4.19
C GLN A 61 0.43 4.49 -5.64
N ASP A 62 -0.28 5.21 -6.51
CA ASP A 62 0.00 5.30 -7.95
C ASP A 62 1.43 5.77 -8.28
N ASP A 63 2.01 6.64 -7.45
CA ASP A 63 3.34 7.23 -7.66
C ASP A 63 4.50 6.23 -7.49
N ILE A 64 4.29 5.14 -6.77
CA ILE A 64 5.27 4.06 -6.57
C ILE A 64 4.99 2.83 -7.44
N LEU A 65 3.92 2.83 -8.24
CA LEU A 65 3.57 1.69 -9.10
C LEU A 65 4.36 1.71 -10.40
N GLN A 66 4.99 0.58 -10.74
CA GLN A 66 5.67 0.39 -12.01
C GLN A 66 5.18 -0.87 -12.71
N TYR A 67 4.64 -0.73 -13.92
CA TYR A 67 4.27 -1.88 -14.74
C TYR A 67 5.51 -2.73 -15.07
N ASN A 68 5.40 -4.04 -14.86
CA ASN A 68 6.44 -5.00 -15.19
C ASN A 68 5.86 -6.16 -16.00
N ALA A 69 6.16 -6.18 -17.30
CA ALA A 69 5.69 -7.21 -18.23
C ALA A 69 6.22 -8.63 -17.93
N SER A 70 7.22 -8.76 -17.05
CA SER A 70 7.75 -10.07 -16.61
C SER A 70 6.88 -10.72 -15.53
N LEU A 71 5.93 -9.98 -14.96
CA LEU A 71 4.96 -10.52 -14.01
C LEU A 71 3.89 -11.31 -14.75
N VAL A 72 4.09 -12.62 -14.82
CA VAL A 72 3.17 -13.57 -15.44
C VAL A 72 2.06 -14.00 -14.48
N PRO A 73 0.93 -14.51 -14.97
CA PRO A 73 -0.07 -15.14 -14.12
C PRO A 73 0.55 -16.24 -13.24
N LEU A 74 0.14 -16.29 -11.97
CA LEU A 74 0.55 -17.37 -11.08
C LEU A 74 -0.22 -18.64 -11.43
N ASP A 75 0.45 -19.78 -11.29
CA ASP A 75 -0.16 -21.09 -11.48
C ASP A 75 -0.46 -21.72 -10.11
N PHE A 76 -1.74 -21.94 -9.85
CA PHE A 76 -2.30 -22.41 -8.59
C PHE A 76 -2.48 -23.94 -8.65
N GLN A 77 -1.61 -24.69 -7.98
CA GLN A 77 -1.58 -26.15 -8.07
C GLN A 77 -2.02 -26.78 -6.74
N GLY A 78 -2.91 -27.77 -6.81
CA GLY A 78 -3.45 -28.44 -5.61
C GLY A 78 -4.37 -27.56 -4.77
N TYR A 79 -5.04 -26.57 -5.37
CA TYR A 79 -5.98 -25.70 -4.65
C TYR A 79 -7.36 -26.33 -4.47
N SER A 80 -7.71 -27.32 -5.30
CA SER A 80 -8.98 -28.03 -5.24
C SER A 80 -8.86 -29.27 -4.38
N GLU A 81 -9.33 -29.18 -3.13
CA GLU A 81 -9.34 -30.29 -2.20
C GLU A 81 -10.69 -31.02 -2.15
N SER A 82 -10.63 -32.33 -1.90
CA SER A 82 -11.83 -33.15 -1.74
C SER A 82 -12.49 -32.88 -0.40
N ALA A 83 -13.83 -32.88 -0.37
CA ALA A 83 -14.61 -32.82 0.88
C ALA A 83 -14.33 -33.98 1.86
N ASN A 84 -13.68 -35.07 1.40
CA ASN A 84 -13.24 -36.16 2.26
C ASN A 84 -11.93 -35.86 3.01
N GLN A 85 -11.18 -34.85 2.58
CA GLN A 85 -10.04 -34.33 3.34
C GLN A 85 -10.52 -33.40 4.44
N GLN A 86 -9.69 -33.18 5.45
CA GLN A 86 -9.98 -32.28 6.55
C GLN A 86 -8.90 -31.22 6.66
N PHE A 87 -9.34 -29.97 6.77
CA PHE A 87 -8.48 -28.87 7.18
C PHE A 87 -8.61 -28.64 8.68
N VAL A 88 -7.53 -28.21 9.32
CA VAL A 88 -7.55 -27.83 10.73
C VAL A 88 -7.63 -26.31 10.81
N LEU A 89 -8.73 -25.81 11.37
CA LEU A 89 -8.95 -24.41 11.69
C LEU A 89 -8.59 -24.20 13.17
N THR A 90 -7.74 -23.21 13.45
CA THR A 90 -7.23 -22.92 14.80
C THR A 90 -7.38 -21.44 15.11
N ASN A 91 -7.88 -21.09 16.28
CA ASN A 91 -7.69 -19.74 16.84
C ASN A 91 -6.34 -19.72 17.59
N ASN A 92 -5.36 -18.97 17.09
CA ASN A 92 -4.04 -18.88 17.70
C ASN A 92 -3.90 -17.72 18.73
N GLY A 93 -4.97 -16.95 18.95
CA GLY A 93 -5.01 -15.77 19.80
C GLY A 93 -4.65 -14.45 19.11
N HIS A 94 -4.34 -14.49 17.81
CA HIS A 94 -4.03 -13.32 16.97
C HIS A 94 -4.83 -13.29 15.68
N SER A 95 -5.22 -14.46 15.17
CA SER A 95 -6.09 -14.63 14.01
C SER A 95 -6.72 -16.03 14.07
N VAL A 96 -7.70 -16.26 13.19
CA VAL A 96 -8.14 -17.59 12.82
C VAL A 96 -7.31 -18.10 11.64
N LYS A 97 -6.71 -19.28 11.81
CA LYS A 97 -5.75 -19.84 10.87
C LYS A 97 -6.21 -21.20 10.39
N LEU A 98 -6.27 -21.39 9.07
CA LEU A 98 -6.53 -22.67 8.44
C LEU A 98 -5.21 -23.29 7.98
N LYS A 99 -4.92 -24.51 8.40
CA LYS A 99 -3.76 -25.27 7.91
C LYS A 99 -4.03 -25.78 6.50
N LEU A 100 -3.12 -25.49 5.57
CA LEU A 100 -3.25 -25.89 4.18
C LEU A 100 -2.49 -27.20 3.88
N PRO A 101 -2.90 -27.96 2.84
CA PRO A 101 -2.20 -29.16 2.38
C PRO A 101 -0.76 -28.88 1.96
N LYS A 102 0.12 -29.88 2.12
CA LYS A 102 1.55 -29.73 1.81
C LYS A 102 1.86 -29.78 0.31
N ASP A 103 0.97 -30.40 -0.46
CA ASP A 103 1.03 -30.57 -1.91
C ASP A 103 0.47 -29.37 -2.68
N MET A 104 -0.41 -28.58 -2.05
CA MET A 104 -0.82 -27.27 -2.54
C MET A 104 0.40 -26.33 -2.67
N HIS A 105 0.57 -25.70 -3.82
CA HIS A 105 1.70 -24.82 -4.10
C HIS A 105 1.42 -23.82 -5.22
N ILE A 106 2.27 -22.80 -5.32
CA ILE A 106 2.28 -21.84 -6.42
C ILE A 106 3.55 -21.95 -7.24
N GLN A 107 3.39 -21.78 -8.55
CA GLN A 107 4.47 -21.59 -9.52
C GLN A 107 4.35 -20.20 -10.17
N GLY A 108 5.39 -19.80 -10.91
CA GLY A 108 5.47 -18.46 -11.53
C GLY A 108 6.22 -17.41 -10.71
N LEU A 109 6.87 -17.80 -9.59
CA LEU A 109 7.68 -16.93 -8.73
C LEU A 109 9.20 -17.16 -8.85
N GLY A 110 9.64 -17.96 -9.84
CA GLY A 110 11.05 -18.35 -10.02
C GLY A 110 11.51 -19.52 -9.14
N ALA A 111 10.69 -19.93 -8.18
CA ALA A 111 10.84 -21.16 -7.39
C ALA A 111 9.45 -21.73 -7.08
N ARG A 112 9.40 -22.98 -6.63
CA ARG A 112 8.19 -23.59 -6.07
C ARG A 112 7.97 -23.11 -4.64
N TYR A 113 6.77 -22.62 -4.35
CA TYR A 113 6.38 -22.23 -3.00
C TYR A 113 5.20 -23.08 -2.53
N ASN A 114 5.42 -23.96 -1.56
CA ASN A 114 4.36 -24.81 -1.01
C ASN A 114 3.55 -24.06 0.05
N ALA A 115 2.26 -24.32 0.10
CA ALA A 115 1.35 -23.74 1.07
C ALA A 115 1.70 -24.21 2.49
N SER A 116 1.43 -23.34 3.45
CA SER A 116 1.58 -23.61 4.89
C SER A 116 0.25 -23.41 5.61
N GLN A 117 -0.34 -22.24 5.43
CA GLN A 117 -1.58 -21.82 6.10
C GLN A 117 -2.23 -20.67 5.35
N LEU A 118 -3.49 -20.40 5.68
CA LEU A 118 -4.09 -19.09 5.48
C LEU A 118 -4.65 -18.51 6.79
N HIS A 119 -4.78 -17.20 6.88
CA HIS A 119 -5.35 -16.49 8.03
C HIS A 119 -5.89 -15.11 7.62
N LEU A 120 -6.67 -14.47 8.50
CA LEU A 120 -7.34 -13.20 8.20
C LEU A 120 -6.95 -12.07 9.16
N HIS A 121 -7.08 -10.85 8.69
CA HIS A 121 -6.98 -9.59 9.43
C HIS A 121 -8.26 -8.79 9.24
N TRP A 122 -8.80 -8.17 10.29
CA TRP A 122 -10.05 -7.43 10.27
C TRP A 122 -10.11 -6.34 11.36
N GLY A 123 -11.10 -5.46 11.24
CA GLY A 123 -11.33 -4.32 12.12
C GLY A 123 -12.24 -4.66 13.29
N ASP A 124 -13.21 -3.80 13.54
CA ASP A 124 -14.34 -4.04 14.45
C ASP A 124 -15.64 -3.51 13.85
N GLU A 125 -16.79 -3.75 14.50
CA GLU A 125 -18.10 -3.33 13.98
C GLU A 125 -18.28 -1.81 13.86
N ASN A 126 -17.52 -1.01 14.63
CA ASN A 126 -17.60 0.46 14.61
C ASN A 126 -16.67 1.06 13.54
N GLU A 127 -15.54 0.41 13.28
CA GLU A 127 -14.56 0.73 12.27
C GLU A 127 -14.31 -0.52 11.39
N PRO A 128 -15.25 -0.87 10.48
CA PRO A 128 -15.20 -2.08 9.64
C PRO A 128 -14.22 -1.92 8.47
N HIS A 129 -13.01 -1.46 8.80
CA HIS A 129 -11.87 -1.24 7.92
C HIS A 129 -10.63 -1.80 8.62
N GLY A 130 -10.23 -3.02 8.25
CA GLY A 130 -9.12 -3.72 8.91
C GLY A 130 -8.27 -4.57 7.98
N SER A 131 -8.19 -4.23 6.70
CA SER A 131 -7.12 -4.74 5.85
C SER A 131 -5.76 -4.22 6.30
N GLU A 132 -4.69 -4.98 6.06
CA GLU A 132 -3.33 -4.56 6.40
C GLU A 132 -2.77 -3.64 5.31
N HIS A 133 -2.86 -4.05 4.05
CA HIS A 133 -2.54 -3.21 2.91
C HIS A 133 -3.66 -2.21 2.64
N THR A 134 -3.27 -1.05 2.14
CA THR A 134 -4.20 -0.03 1.63
C THR A 134 -3.92 0.22 0.15
N VAL A 135 -4.90 0.75 -0.58
CA VAL A 135 -4.75 1.16 -1.98
C VAL A 135 -5.14 2.62 -2.10
N GLY A 136 -4.19 3.48 -2.45
CA GLY A 136 -4.40 4.94 -2.48
C GLY A 136 -4.93 5.50 -1.14
N GLY A 137 -4.43 4.97 -0.03
CA GLY A 137 -4.87 5.33 1.32
C GLY A 137 -6.21 4.73 1.77
N LYS A 138 -6.91 3.98 0.89
CA LYS A 138 -8.15 3.29 1.25
C LYS A 138 -7.83 1.95 1.91
N GLN A 139 -8.31 1.77 3.13
CA GLN A 139 -8.34 0.48 3.82
C GLN A 139 -9.63 -0.29 3.44
N PHE A 140 -9.51 -1.61 3.32
CA PHE A 140 -10.60 -2.53 3.02
C PHE A 140 -11.13 -3.16 4.31
N ALA A 141 -12.28 -3.84 4.26
CA ALA A 141 -12.94 -4.36 5.46
C ALA A 141 -12.09 -5.41 6.19
N ALA A 142 -11.50 -6.32 5.43
CA ALA A 142 -10.60 -7.35 5.95
C ALA A 142 -9.54 -7.70 4.90
N GLU A 143 -8.59 -8.54 5.27
CA GLU A 143 -7.58 -9.08 4.37
C GLU A 143 -7.28 -10.54 4.69
N LEU A 144 -7.30 -11.38 3.65
CA LEU A 144 -6.88 -12.78 3.74
C LEU A 144 -5.43 -12.92 3.28
N HIS A 145 -4.61 -13.57 4.09
CA HIS A 145 -3.25 -13.96 3.73
C HIS A 145 -3.15 -15.46 3.55
N MET A 146 -2.70 -15.89 2.38
CA MET A 146 -2.28 -17.28 2.14
C MET A 146 -0.75 -17.33 2.14
N VAL A 147 -0.17 -18.08 3.08
CA VAL A 147 1.26 -18.13 3.35
C VAL A 147 1.89 -19.37 2.73
N TYR A 148 2.93 -19.15 1.94
CA TYR A 148 3.72 -20.17 1.29
C TYR A 148 5.19 -20.06 1.68
N TYR A 149 5.94 -21.15 1.55
CA TYR A 149 7.38 -21.17 1.75
C TYR A 149 8.09 -21.79 0.56
N ASN A 150 9.30 -21.31 0.28
CA ASN A 150 10.12 -21.82 -0.81
C ASN A 150 10.57 -23.26 -0.50
N SER A 151 9.92 -24.22 -1.14
CA SER A 151 10.12 -25.65 -0.89
C SER A 151 11.28 -26.23 -1.69
N ASP A 152 11.79 -25.50 -2.68
CA ASP A 152 13.02 -25.86 -3.38
C ASP A 152 14.26 -25.65 -2.48
N LEU A 153 14.20 -24.68 -1.56
CA LEU A 153 15.32 -24.30 -0.69
C LEU A 153 15.17 -24.76 0.76
N TYR A 154 13.94 -24.80 1.29
CA TYR A 154 13.70 -25.00 2.72
C TYR A 154 12.69 -26.12 2.99
N PRO A 155 12.88 -26.89 4.08
CA PRO A 155 12.04 -28.07 4.34
C PRO A 155 10.64 -27.73 4.88
N ASN A 156 10.44 -26.53 5.41
CA ASN A 156 9.16 -26.06 5.95
C ASN A 156 9.17 -24.53 6.17
N ALA A 157 7.98 -23.96 6.33
CA ALA A 157 7.79 -22.53 6.57
C ALA A 157 8.48 -22.00 7.83
N SER A 158 8.61 -22.80 8.89
CA SER A 158 9.28 -22.36 10.12
C SER A 158 10.76 -22.06 9.87
N ILE A 159 11.44 -22.96 9.16
CA ILE A 159 12.85 -22.79 8.78
C ILE A 159 13.02 -21.70 7.71
N ALA A 160 12.07 -21.59 6.78
CA ALA A 160 12.13 -20.59 5.72
C ALA A 160 11.89 -19.16 6.24
N SER A 161 11.15 -18.99 7.35
CA SER A 161 10.63 -17.70 7.78
C SER A 161 11.67 -16.61 8.03
N ASP A 162 12.89 -16.97 8.42
CA ASP A 162 14.00 -16.03 8.68
C ASP A 162 15.08 -16.06 7.57
N LYS A 163 14.81 -16.71 6.44
CA LYS A 163 15.78 -16.93 5.36
C LYS A 163 15.45 -16.11 4.10
N PRO A 164 16.47 -15.74 3.30
CA PRO A 164 16.27 -15.09 2.02
C PRO A 164 15.35 -15.91 1.11
N GLU A 165 14.41 -15.24 0.45
CA GLU A 165 13.44 -15.88 -0.46
C GLU A 165 12.66 -17.01 0.22
N GLY A 166 12.50 -16.91 1.54
CA GLY A 166 11.92 -17.94 2.36
C GLY A 166 10.42 -18.05 2.21
N LEU A 167 9.71 -16.92 2.11
CA LEU A 167 8.26 -16.88 2.10
C LEU A 167 7.71 -16.14 0.89
N ALA A 168 6.54 -16.58 0.45
CA ALA A 168 5.67 -15.82 -0.44
C ALA A 168 4.29 -15.74 0.21
N VAL A 169 3.63 -14.59 0.11
CA VAL A 169 2.28 -14.40 0.63
C VAL A 169 1.39 -13.84 -0.46
N LEU A 170 0.24 -14.48 -0.67
CA LEU A 170 -0.85 -13.94 -1.46
C LEU A 170 -1.82 -13.21 -0.52
N ALA A 171 -2.10 -11.94 -0.81
CA ALA A 171 -3.05 -11.11 -0.07
C ALA A 171 -4.29 -10.85 -0.92
N VAL A 172 -5.45 -11.16 -0.36
CA VAL A 172 -6.77 -10.86 -0.94
C VAL A 172 -7.43 -9.80 -0.08
N LEU A 173 -7.65 -8.62 -0.66
CA LEU A 173 -8.43 -7.54 -0.04
C LEU A 173 -9.92 -7.94 -0.03
N ILE A 174 -10.60 -7.70 1.08
CA ILE A 174 -12.01 -8.08 1.27
C ILE A 174 -12.82 -6.81 1.52
N GLU A 175 -13.89 -6.61 0.75
CA GLU A 175 -14.86 -5.55 1.00
C GLU A 175 -16.26 -6.11 1.28
N MET A 176 -17.10 -5.26 1.84
CA MET A 176 -18.48 -5.60 2.10
C MET A 176 -19.29 -5.53 0.80
N GLY A 177 -20.08 -6.57 0.54
CA GLY A 177 -20.92 -6.68 -0.64
C GLY A 177 -21.84 -7.90 -0.56
N SER A 178 -21.79 -8.75 -1.59
CA SER A 178 -22.61 -9.95 -1.71
C SER A 178 -22.17 -11.05 -0.73
N PHE A 179 -23.12 -11.89 -0.30
CA PHE A 179 -22.80 -13.11 0.44
C PHE A 179 -21.86 -14.00 -0.38
N ASN A 180 -20.82 -14.50 0.28
CA ASN A 180 -19.79 -15.31 -0.35
C ASN A 180 -19.79 -16.74 0.20
N PRO A 181 -20.35 -17.71 -0.55
CA PRO A 181 -20.43 -19.10 -0.09
C PRO A 181 -19.07 -19.74 0.17
N SER A 182 -18.01 -19.28 -0.51
CA SER A 182 -16.66 -19.84 -0.38
C SER A 182 -16.03 -19.46 0.95
N TYR A 183 -16.15 -18.20 1.35
CA TYR A 183 -15.71 -17.73 2.66
C TYR A 183 -16.55 -18.31 3.80
N ASP A 184 -17.85 -18.58 3.55
CA ASP A 184 -18.74 -19.19 4.55
C ASP A 184 -18.30 -20.61 4.97
N LYS A 185 -17.57 -21.33 4.11
CA LYS A 185 -16.95 -22.62 4.44
C LYS A 185 -15.94 -22.51 5.58
N ILE A 186 -15.39 -21.32 5.82
CA ILE A 186 -14.56 -21.00 7.00
C ILE A 186 -15.42 -20.34 8.07
N PHE A 187 -16.21 -19.32 7.71
CA PHE A 187 -16.89 -18.45 8.67
C PHE A 187 -17.96 -19.15 9.51
N SER A 188 -18.65 -20.14 8.94
CA SER A 188 -19.63 -20.97 9.65
C SER A 188 -19.04 -21.75 10.85
N HIS A 189 -17.71 -21.88 10.92
CA HIS A 189 -16.96 -22.58 11.96
C HIS A 189 -16.26 -21.66 12.98
N LEU A 190 -16.36 -20.33 12.87
CA LEU A 190 -15.68 -19.42 13.81
C LEU A 190 -16.12 -19.63 15.26
N LYS A 191 -17.41 -19.93 15.47
CA LYS A 191 -17.97 -20.25 16.79
C LYS A 191 -17.35 -21.50 17.43
N ASP A 192 -16.83 -22.42 16.61
CA ASP A 192 -16.21 -23.67 17.07
C ASP A 192 -14.77 -23.46 17.54
N VAL A 193 -14.18 -22.30 17.21
CA VAL A 193 -12.82 -21.86 17.61
C VAL A 193 -12.84 -20.49 18.28
N LYS A 194 -13.88 -20.20 19.04
CA LYS A 194 -14.11 -18.91 19.72
C LYS A 194 -12.91 -18.43 20.53
N TYR A 195 -12.25 -19.30 21.28
CA TYR A 195 -11.16 -18.94 22.18
C TYR A 195 -9.80 -19.44 21.69
N LYS A 196 -8.74 -18.73 22.10
CA LYS A 196 -7.37 -19.10 21.80
C LYS A 196 -7.05 -20.54 22.19
N GLY A 197 -6.44 -21.26 21.25
CA GLY A 197 -6.00 -22.65 21.40
C GLY A 197 -7.07 -23.67 21.03
N GLN A 198 -8.30 -23.25 20.72
CA GLN A 198 -9.31 -24.13 20.18
C GLN A 198 -9.02 -24.45 18.71
N GLU A 199 -9.34 -25.68 18.34
CA GLU A 199 -9.19 -26.21 16.98
C GLU A 199 -10.44 -26.98 16.58
N VAL A 200 -10.79 -26.90 15.30
CA VAL A 200 -11.86 -27.69 14.69
C VAL A 200 -11.40 -28.22 13.33
N SER A 201 -11.84 -29.42 12.98
CA SER A 201 -11.62 -29.98 11.64
C SER A 201 -12.81 -29.62 10.75
N ILE A 202 -12.54 -29.00 9.60
CA ILE A 202 -13.56 -28.62 8.61
C ILE A 202 -13.34 -29.40 7.31
N PRO A 203 -14.40 -29.72 6.55
CA PRO A 203 -14.26 -30.42 5.27
C PRO A 203 -13.39 -29.65 4.27
N GLY A 204 -12.64 -30.39 3.46
CA GLY A 204 -11.86 -29.83 2.35
C GLY A 204 -12.76 -29.13 1.32
N PHE A 205 -12.25 -28.07 0.71
CA PHE A 205 -12.91 -27.33 -0.36
C PHE A 205 -11.88 -26.67 -1.26
N SER A 206 -12.31 -26.12 -2.40
CA SER A 206 -11.41 -25.41 -3.30
C SER A 206 -10.99 -24.06 -2.71
N ILE A 207 -9.71 -23.95 -2.36
CA ILE A 207 -9.09 -22.72 -1.86
C ILE A 207 -9.02 -21.64 -2.95
N GLU A 208 -9.06 -22.04 -4.23
CA GLU A 208 -9.06 -21.12 -5.37
C GLU A 208 -10.31 -20.24 -5.37
N GLU A 209 -11.42 -20.74 -4.82
CA GLU A 209 -12.67 -19.98 -4.70
C GLU A 209 -12.57 -18.79 -3.70
N LEU A 210 -11.49 -18.71 -2.91
CA LEU A 210 -11.19 -17.57 -2.05
C LEU A 210 -10.41 -16.47 -2.78
N LEU A 211 -9.92 -16.74 -3.99
CA LEU A 211 -9.19 -15.75 -4.80
C LEU A 211 -10.18 -14.81 -5.51
N PRO A 212 -9.77 -13.56 -5.78
CA PRO A 212 -10.61 -12.62 -6.49
C PRO A 212 -10.69 -12.92 -7.98
N LYS A 213 -11.62 -12.25 -8.66
CA LYS A 213 -11.66 -12.23 -10.12
C LYS A 213 -10.37 -11.62 -10.68
N ARG A 214 -9.91 -12.12 -11.82
CA ARG A 214 -8.69 -11.68 -12.50
C ARG A 214 -7.44 -11.76 -11.61
N PRO A 215 -7.08 -12.96 -11.09
CA PRO A 215 -5.89 -13.13 -10.25
C PRO A 215 -4.58 -12.84 -11.00
N GLU A 216 -4.62 -12.68 -12.33
CA GLU A 216 -3.52 -12.16 -13.14
C GLU A 216 -3.20 -10.67 -12.89
N GLU A 217 -4.11 -9.90 -12.28
CA GLU A 217 -3.91 -8.49 -11.92
C GLU A 217 -3.48 -8.36 -10.46
N TYR A 218 -2.21 -8.05 -10.21
CA TYR A 218 -1.65 -7.98 -8.87
C TYR A 218 -0.49 -6.99 -8.74
N TYR A 219 -0.26 -6.57 -7.49
CA TYR A 219 0.90 -5.83 -7.02
C TYR A 219 1.97 -6.81 -6.50
N ARG A 220 3.25 -6.49 -6.69
CA ARG A 220 4.39 -7.33 -6.30
C ARG A 220 5.48 -6.50 -5.64
N TYR A 221 5.89 -6.87 -4.44
CA TYR A 221 7.02 -6.25 -3.74
C TYR A 221 7.68 -7.21 -2.75
N ARG A 222 8.93 -6.92 -2.33
CA ARG A 222 9.63 -7.65 -1.25
C ARG A 222 9.40 -6.94 0.08
N GLY A 223 8.83 -7.60 1.06
CA GLY A 223 8.47 -7.02 2.36
C GLY A 223 8.78 -7.96 3.52
N SER A 224 8.02 -7.81 4.60
CA SER A 224 8.18 -8.60 5.81
C SER A 224 6.92 -9.38 6.18
N LEU A 225 7.04 -10.23 7.19
CA LEU A 225 5.90 -10.61 8.00
C LEU A 225 5.27 -9.33 8.61
N THR A 226 3.94 -9.27 8.64
CA THR A 226 3.16 -8.19 9.29
C THR A 226 2.94 -8.42 10.78
N THR A 227 3.42 -9.56 11.29
CA THR A 227 3.39 -9.91 12.71
C THR A 227 4.78 -10.25 13.21
N PRO A 228 5.05 -10.13 14.52
CA PRO A 228 6.31 -10.56 15.10
C PRO A 228 6.65 -12.01 14.73
N PRO A 229 7.91 -12.29 14.32
CA PRO A 229 9.10 -11.45 14.47
C PRO A 229 9.38 -10.44 13.33
N CYS A 230 8.47 -10.21 12.39
CA CYS A 230 8.60 -9.21 11.31
C CYS A 230 9.82 -9.40 10.39
N TYR A 231 10.22 -10.64 10.12
CA TYR A 231 11.35 -10.93 9.24
C TYR A 231 11.10 -10.41 7.81
N PRO A 232 12.08 -9.71 7.19
CA PRO A 232 11.95 -9.13 5.85
C PRO A 232 12.23 -10.15 4.74
N THR A 233 11.44 -11.23 4.73
CA THR A 233 11.68 -12.45 3.94
C THR A 233 10.51 -12.81 3.01
N VAL A 234 9.53 -11.91 2.90
CA VAL A 234 8.27 -12.18 2.20
C VAL A 234 8.27 -11.56 0.80
N LEU A 235 8.00 -12.38 -0.21
CA LEU A 235 7.58 -11.91 -1.53
C LEU A 235 6.07 -11.74 -1.55
N TRP A 236 5.60 -10.49 -1.51
CA TRP A 236 4.18 -10.17 -1.48
C TRP A 236 3.57 -10.17 -2.88
N THR A 237 2.39 -10.79 -2.99
CA THR A 237 1.48 -10.60 -4.11
C THR A 237 0.14 -10.14 -3.55
N VAL A 238 -0.19 -8.86 -3.74
CA VAL A 238 -1.50 -8.32 -3.35
C VAL A 238 -2.37 -8.28 -4.59
N PHE A 239 -3.51 -8.96 -4.61
CA PHE A 239 -4.38 -8.93 -5.78
C PHE A 239 -5.06 -7.57 -5.93
N ARG A 240 -5.23 -7.11 -7.17
CA ARG A 240 -5.82 -5.80 -7.46
C ARG A 240 -7.31 -5.76 -7.14
N ASN A 241 -8.01 -6.84 -7.47
CA ASN A 241 -9.45 -6.94 -7.31
C ASN A 241 -9.75 -7.47 -5.90
N PRO A 242 -10.67 -6.84 -5.15
CA PRO A 242 -11.13 -7.38 -3.89
C PRO A 242 -12.12 -8.55 -4.12
N VAL A 243 -12.40 -9.27 -3.06
CA VAL A 243 -13.59 -10.14 -2.96
C VAL A 243 -14.64 -9.47 -2.08
N GLU A 244 -15.89 -9.83 -2.30
CA GLU A 244 -17.00 -9.39 -1.45
C GLU A 244 -17.33 -10.46 -0.41
N ILE A 245 -17.74 -10.04 0.78
CA ILE A 245 -18.48 -10.84 1.78
C ILE A 245 -19.70 -10.04 2.25
N SER A 246 -20.76 -10.70 2.72
CA SER A 246 -21.93 -9.96 3.22
C SER A 246 -21.63 -9.23 4.53
N GLN A 247 -22.45 -8.22 4.85
CA GLN A 247 -22.42 -7.57 6.16
C GLN A 247 -22.47 -8.58 7.32
N GLN A 248 -23.33 -9.60 7.24
CA GLN A 248 -23.43 -10.62 8.29
C GLN A 248 -22.13 -11.42 8.41
N GLN A 249 -21.50 -11.80 7.30
CA GLN A 249 -20.23 -12.51 7.32
C GLN A 249 -19.10 -11.68 7.94
N LEU A 250 -19.09 -10.36 7.66
CA LEU A 250 -18.12 -9.46 8.28
C LEU A 250 -18.36 -9.33 9.79
N THR A 251 -19.62 -9.11 10.21
CA THR A 251 -19.99 -9.04 11.63
C THR A 251 -19.65 -10.34 12.37
N ASP A 252 -19.88 -11.50 11.76
CA ASP A 252 -19.51 -12.80 12.35
C ASP A 252 -17.99 -12.89 12.53
N LEU A 253 -17.20 -12.41 11.56
CA LEU A 253 -15.74 -12.36 11.67
C LEU A 253 -15.26 -11.42 12.79
N GLU A 254 -15.87 -10.24 12.91
CA GLU A 254 -15.49 -9.19 13.87
C GLU A 254 -15.86 -9.53 15.32
N THR A 255 -16.86 -10.38 15.54
CA THR A 255 -17.44 -10.62 16.89
C THR A 255 -17.29 -12.05 17.42
N ALA A 256 -16.95 -13.03 16.58
CA ALA A 256 -16.97 -14.43 17.00
C ALA A 256 -15.79 -14.88 17.86
N LEU A 257 -14.66 -14.16 17.84
CA LEU A 257 -13.36 -14.66 18.30
C LEU A 257 -12.78 -13.84 19.47
N TYR A 258 -12.06 -14.53 20.35
CA TYR A 258 -11.35 -13.97 21.49
C TYR A 258 -9.84 -14.30 21.40
N CYS A 259 -9.00 -13.33 21.77
CA CYS A 259 -7.55 -13.48 21.88
C CYS A 259 -7.12 -14.30 23.11
N THR A 260 -8.02 -14.48 24.07
CA THR A 260 -7.79 -15.14 25.36
C THR A 260 -8.23 -16.60 25.34
N ARG A 261 -7.75 -17.38 26.32
CA ARG A 261 -8.24 -18.75 26.54
C ARG A 261 -9.61 -18.72 27.22
N VAL A 262 -10.31 -19.86 27.22
CA VAL A 262 -11.65 -20.00 27.82
C VAL A 262 -11.63 -19.66 29.31
N GLU A 263 -10.55 -20.00 30.01
CA GLU A 263 -10.41 -19.85 31.46
C GLU A 263 -9.91 -18.46 31.89
N ASP A 264 -9.68 -17.56 30.95
CA ASP A 264 -9.16 -16.22 31.24
C ASP A 264 -10.26 -15.37 31.93
N PRO A 265 -10.01 -14.85 33.15
CA PRO A 265 -11.00 -14.06 33.87
C PRO A 265 -11.26 -12.68 33.23
N SER A 266 -10.47 -12.28 32.24
CA SER A 266 -10.60 -11.01 31.52
C SER A 266 -10.56 -11.26 30.02
N PRO A 267 -11.66 -11.79 29.44
CA PRO A 267 -11.71 -12.13 28.04
C PRO A 267 -11.51 -10.88 27.17
N ARG A 268 -10.73 -11.03 26.10
CA ARG A 268 -10.50 -9.95 25.12
C ARG A 268 -10.91 -10.42 23.75
N GLU A 269 -11.80 -9.66 23.13
CA GLU A 269 -12.24 -9.88 21.76
C GLU A 269 -11.03 -9.76 20.80
N MET A 270 -11.10 -10.50 19.70
CA MET A 270 -10.11 -10.46 18.63
C MET A 270 -10.58 -9.47 17.57
N ILE A 271 -10.22 -8.21 17.78
CA ILE A 271 -10.54 -7.08 16.90
C ILE A 271 -9.27 -6.26 16.63
N HIS A 272 -9.29 -5.47 15.55
CA HIS A 272 -8.15 -4.68 15.08
C HIS A 272 -6.86 -5.49 15.03
N ASN A 273 -6.93 -6.70 14.50
CA ASN A 273 -5.79 -7.59 14.41
C ASN A 273 -4.97 -7.33 13.14
N PHE A 274 -4.84 -6.07 12.71
CA PHE A 274 -4.03 -5.64 11.58
C PHE A 274 -2.93 -4.68 12.06
N ARG A 275 -1.79 -4.70 11.38
CA ARG A 275 -0.69 -3.77 11.61
C ARG A 275 -0.90 -2.49 10.79
N GLN A 276 -0.47 -1.35 11.32
CA GLN A 276 -0.50 -0.09 10.56
C GLN A 276 0.45 -0.12 9.36
N VAL A 277 0.14 0.67 8.33
CA VAL A 277 1.00 0.80 7.15
C VAL A 277 2.39 1.31 7.50
N GLN A 278 3.40 0.70 6.90
CA GLN A 278 4.80 0.99 7.14
C GLN A 278 5.32 1.95 6.08
N LYS A 279 6.34 2.74 6.44
CA LYS A 279 6.99 3.66 5.49
C LYS A 279 7.62 2.89 4.34
N PHE A 280 7.45 3.40 3.13
CA PHE A 280 7.90 2.77 1.89
C PHE A 280 8.72 3.75 1.03
N ASP A 281 9.82 4.22 1.58
CA ASP A 281 10.64 5.21 0.89
C ASP A 281 11.60 4.53 -0.12
N GLU A 282 11.84 5.20 -1.26
CA GLU A 282 12.84 4.84 -2.28
C GLU A 282 12.71 3.43 -2.90
N ARG A 283 11.51 2.87 -2.89
CA ARG A 283 11.20 1.56 -3.46
C ARG A 283 10.01 1.64 -4.39
N LEU A 284 9.91 0.66 -5.28
CA LEU A 284 8.80 0.53 -6.22
C LEU A 284 7.98 -0.71 -5.90
N VAL A 285 6.69 -0.62 -6.20
CA VAL A 285 5.77 -1.76 -6.27
C VAL A 285 5.58 -2.09 -7.75
N TYR A 286 5.86 -3.32 -8.13
CA TYR A 286 5.63 -3.75 -9.50
C TYR A 286 4.17 -4.18 -9.69
N VAL A 287 3.57 -3.86 -10.83
CA VAL A 287 2.21 -4.28 -11.18
C VAL A 287 2.19 -5.12 -12.45
N SER A 288 1.37 -6.18 -12.46
CA SER A 288 1.19 -7.07 -13.63
C SER A 288 0.19 -6.53 -14.65
N PHE A 289 -0.57 -5.50 -14.28
CA PHE A 289 -1.58 -4.86 -15.11
C PHE A 289 -1.11 -3.48 -15.56
N ARG A 290 -1.55 -3.06 -16.74
CA ARG A 290 -1.33 -1.67 -17.19
C ARG A 290 -2.37 -0.80 -16.53
N HIS A 291 -1.95 0.34 -15.99
CA HIS A 291 -2.88 1.39 -15.59
C HIS A 291 -3.61 1.84 -16.86
N GLU A 292 -4.93 1.68 -16.91
CA GLU A 292 -5.74 2.39 -17.90
C GLU A 292 -5.72 3.87 -17.49
N GLY A 293 -4.67 4.58 -17.89
CA GLY A 293 -4.69 6.03 -17.85
C GLY A 293 -5.86 6.55 -18.68
N PRO A 294 -6.32 7.79 -18.45
CA PRO A 294 -7.30 8.40 -19.32
C PRO A 294 -6.83 8.26 -20.77
N ASP A 295 -7.72 7.75 -21.61
CA ASP A 295 -7.48 7.47 -23.02
C ASP A 295 -6.63 8.56 -23.69
N PRO A 296 -5.44 8.24 -24.25
CA PRO A 296 -4.59 9.23 -24.91
C PRO A 296 -5.26 9.86 -26.15
N THR A 297 -6.46 9.41 -26.56
CA THR A 297 -7.25 10.10 -27.58
C THR A 297 -7.98 11.35 -27.07
N TYR A 298 -8.02 11.62 -25.76
CA TYR A 298 -8.55 12.88 -25.23
C TYR A 298 -7.44 13.94 -25.02
N THR A 299 -6.72 14.29 -26.09
CA THR A 299 -5.89 15.51 -26.14
C THR A 299 -6.75 16.76 -26.37
N GLY A 300 -7.88 16.87 -25.67
CA GLY A 300 -8.62 18.12 -25.56
C GLY A 300 -8.11 18.88 -24.33
N PRO A 301 -7.78 20.18 -24.41
CA PRO A 301 -7.52 20.95 -23.19
C PRO A 301 -8.71 20.75 -22.27
N SER A 302 -8.45 20.36 -21.01
CA SER A 302 -9.51 20.19 -20.01
C SER A 302 -10.41 21.41 -20.05
N LEU A 303 -11.72 21.24 -19.90
CA LEU A 303 -12.70 22.33 -20.02
C LEU A 303 -12.27 23.57 -19.22
N GLY A 304 -11.56 23.36 -18.09
CA GLY A 304 -10.91 24.39 -17.28
C GLY A 304 -9.82 25.19 -18.02
N ILE A 305 -8.90 24.55 -18.75
CA ILE A 305 -7.86 25.26 -19.52
C ILE A 305 -8.48 26.08 -20.65
N ALA A 306 -9.47 25.52 -21.37
CA ALA A 306 -10.18 26.26 -22.41
C ALA A 306 -10.93 27.49 -21.85
N LEU A 307 -11.58 27.33 -20.69
CA LEU A 307 -12.22 28.44 -19.96
C LEU A 307 -11.21 29.49 -19.49
N PHE A 308 -10.06 29.08 -18.96
CA PHE A 308 -9.00 30.00 -18.53
C PHE A 308 -8.43 30.81 -19.70
N VAL A 309 -8.15 30.18 -20.83
CA VAL A 309 -7.64 30.87 -22.03
C VAL A 309 -8.69 31.82 -22.59
N ALA A 310 -9.96 31.42 -22.63
CA ALA A 310 -11.06 32.28 -23.06
C ALA A 310 -11.24 33.49 -22.13
N LEU A 311 -11.22 33.29 -20.81
CA LEU A 311 -11.32 34.36 -19.80
C LEU A 311 -10.14 35.32 -19.88
N ALA A 312 -8.91 34.80 -20.03
CA ALA A 312 -7.71 35.62 -20.20
C ALA A 312 -7.78 36.46 -21.50
N GLY A 313 -8.27 35.88 -22.59
CA GLY A 313 -8.50 36.57 -23.86
C GLY A 313 -9.50 37.72 -23.73
N VAL A 314 -10.64 37.46 -23.09
CA VAL A 314 -11.67 38.49 -22.83
C VAL A 314 -11.12 39.60 -21.94
N LEU A 315 -10.37 39.26 -20.88
CA LEU A 315 -9.75 40.24 -20.00
C LEU A 315 -8.74 41.12 -20.76
N GLY A 316 -7.92 40.52 -21.64
CA GLY A 316 -6.99 41.23 -22.50
C GLY A 316 -7.67 42.22 -23.43
N ILE A 317 -8.76 41.82 -24.09
CA ILE A 317 -9.56 42.70 -24.96
C ILE A 317 -10.16 43.86 -24.17
N CYS A 318 -10.71 43.61 -22.97
CA CYS A 318 -11.25 44.65 -22.10
C CYS A 318 -10.19 45.69 -21.70
N ILE A 319 -8.98 45.25 -21.38
CA ILE A 319 -7.86 46.15 -21.04
C ILE A 319 -7.48 47.01 -22.25
N VAL A 320 -7.35 46.42 -23.44
CA VAL A 320 -7.02 47.17 -24.67
C VAL A 320 -8.08 48.21 -25.00
N LEU A 321 -9.37 47.87 -24.86
CA LEU A 321 -10.47 48.82 -25.06
C LEU A 321 -10.45 49.95 -24.04
N ALA A 322 -10.22 49.64 -22.76
CA ALA A 322 -10.13 50.65 -21.70
C ALA A 322 -8.98 51.63 -21.94
N VAL A 323 -7.79 51.13 -22.31
CA VAL A 323 -6.63 51.96 -22.66
C VAL A 323 -6.92 52.81 -23.89
N SER A 324 -7.54 52.24 -24.92
CA SER A 324 -7.89 52.96 -26.15
C SER A 324 -8.89 54.10 -25.88
N ILE A 325 -9.92 53.84 -25.07
CA ILE A 325 -10.90 54.85 -24.64
C ILE A 325 -10.21 55.95 -23.82
N TRP A 326 -9.31 55.58 -22.91
CA TRP A 326 -8.55 56.54 -22.11
C TRP A 326 -7.66 57.45 -22.99
N LEU A 327 -6.94 56.88 -23.95
CA LEU A 327 -6.12 57.63 -24.91
C LEU A 327 -6.98 58.58 -25.76
N PHE A 328 -8.16 58.12 -26.23
CA PHE A 328 -9.09 58.97 -26.98
C PHE A 328 -9.63 60.13 -26.13
N ARG A 329 -10.00 59.88 -24.87
CA ARG A 329 -10.44 60.92 -23.93
C ARG A 329 -9.33 61.95 -23.66
N ARG A 330 -8.09 61.48 -23.47
CA ARG A 330 -6.91 62.35 -23.28
C ARG A 330 -6.66 63.24 -24.50
N LYS A 331 -6.75 62.69 -25.71
CA LYS A 331 -6.59 63.44 -26.97
C LYS A 331 -7.69 64.49 -27.18
N LYS A 332 -8.95 64.17 -26.81
CA LYS A 332 -10.08 65.12 -26.87
C LYS A 332 -9.94 66.25 -25.86
N SER A 333 -9.43 65.97 -24.66
CA SER A 333 -9.12 66.99 -23.64
C SER A 333 -8.03 67.96 -24.12
N SER A 334 -6.94 67.43 -24.71
CA SER A 334 -5.83 68.24 -25.25
C SER A 334 -6.27 69.16 -26.41
N LYS A 335 -7.12 68.66 -27.34
CA LYS A 335 -7.70 69.51 -28.40
C LYS A 335 -8.60 70.64 -27.87
N LYS A 336 -9.29 70.44 -26.75
CA LYS A 336 -10.17 71.46 -26.14
C LYS A 336 -9.37 72.61 -25.49
N VAL A 337 -8.14 72.34 -25.06
CA VAL A 337 -7.23 73.36 -24.50
C VAL A 337 -6.56 74.19 -25.61
N ALA A 338 -6.21 73.58 -26.75
CA ALA A 338 -5.55 74.29 -27.86
C ALA A 338 -6.43 75.33 -28.56
N ASN A 339 -7.76 75.16 -28.57
CA ASN A 339 -8.68 76.05 -29.29
C ASN A 339 -9.05 77.36 -28.56
N LYS A 340 -8.45 77.66 -27.40
CA LYS A 340 -8.78 78.84 -26.58
C LYS A 340 -7.78 80.00 -26.66
N GLY A 341 -6.72 79.93 -27.47
CA GLY A 341 -5.66 80.95 -27.44
C GLY A 341 -5.13 81.36 -28.81
N VAL A 342 -5.89 82.17 -29.57
CA VAL A 342 -5.30 83.03 -30.63
C VAL A 342 -6.08 84.35 -30.70
N ILE A 343 -5.49 85.43 -30.17
CA ILE A 343 -5.90 86.82 -30.41
C ILE A 343 -4.91 87.39 -31.43
N TYR A 344 -5.40 87.89 -32.57
CA TYR A 344 -4.57 88.44 -33.65
C TYR A 344 -4.54 89.98 -33.60
N LYS A 345 -3.35 90.59 -33.59
CA LYS A 345 -3.12 92.01 -33.93
C LYS A 345 -2.33 92.07 -35.25
N PRO A 346 -2.71 92.87 -36.25
CA PRO A 346 -1.95 93.02 -37.48
C PRO A 346 -0.95 94.19 -37.40
N ALA A 347 0.21 94.04 -38.03
CA ALA A 347 1.09 95.16 -38.40
C ALA A 347 1.84 94.87 -39.71
N VAL A 348 2.01 95.95 -40.47
CA VAL A 348 2.42 96.12 -41.86
C VAL A 348 3.95 96.05 -42.06
N LYS A 349 4.41 95.59 -43.23
CA LYS A 349 5.69 95.93 -43.93
C LYS A 349 5.45 95.66 -45.43
N GLN A 350 5.53 96.61 -46.37
CA GLN A 350 6.60 97.51 -46.86
C GLN A 350 7.75 96.79 -47.58
N ASP A 351 7.87 97.16 -48.86
CA ASP A 351 8.60 96.55 -49.97
C ASP A 351 10.13 96.67 -49.90
N ALA A 352 10.81 95.82 -50.67
CA ALA A 352 12.09 96.13 -51.29
C ALA A 352 12.31 95.28 -52.57
N GLU A 353 12.64 95.99 -53.64
CA GLU A 353 13.07 95.55 -54.97
C GLU A 353 14.45 94.86 -54.95
N ALA A 354 14.75 94.05 -55.98
CA ALA A 354 15.96 94.19 -56.80
C ALA A 354 15.99 93.21 -58.00
N HIS A 355 15.96 93.81 -59.20
CA HIS A 355 16.75 93.53 -60.42
C HIS A 355 16.88 92.11 -61.01
N ALA A 356 16.30 91.94 -62.20
CA ALA A 356 17.05 91.95 -63.47
C ALA A 356 16.16 92.53 -64.59
#